data_AF-A0A543CUG6-F1
#
_entry.id   AF-A0A543CUG6-F1
#
_cell.length_a   1.000
_cell.length_b   1.000
_cell.length_c   1.000
_cell.angle_alpha   90.00
_cell.angle_beta   90.00
_cell.angle_gamma   90.00
#
_symmetry.space_group_name_H-M   'P 1'
#
loop_
_entity.id
_entity.type
_entity.pdbx_description
1 polymer ?
#
loop_
_entity_poly.entity_id
_entity_poly.type
_entity_poly.pdbx_seq_one_letter_code
_entity_poly.pdbx_strand_id
1 'polypeptide(L)'
;MSPPRTRCHRDQAVAAELAGTLAARPLFCDLLTHAPLNLERNVSLDTAYRFKLVAMAESRLIAADLASLLGLTKFQAIDVVATATGMAGALWQTAAQGTQLSTLYEKYPELAYAKVEVKPRLAGILTDLLTGMRRTGPSGDADGDGV
;
A
#
# COMPACT_ATOMS: atom_id res chain seq x y z
N MET A 1 26.29 9.10 8.73
CA MET A 1 25.32 9.84 7.88
C MET A 1 25.44 9.32 6.44
N SER A 2 24.58 8.41 5.99
CA SER A 2 24.69 7.83 4.63
C SER A 2 24.36 8.85 3.54
N PRO A 3 25.07 8.82 2.38
CA PRO A 3 24.89 9.79 1.31
C PRO A 3 23.51 9.70 0.66
N PRO A 4 22.98 10.81 0.11
CA PRO A 4 21.60 10.91 -0.38
C PRO A 4 21.27 9.95 -1.54
N ARG A 5 22.24 9.63 -2.41
CA ARG A 5 22.02 8.70 -3.55
C ARG A 5 21.74 7.26 -3.10
N THR A 6 22.41 6.79 -2.04
CA THR A 6 22.21 5.43 -1.50
C THR A 6 20.85 5.27 -0.84
N ARG A 7 20.24 6.36 -0.36
CA ARG A 7 18.92 6.34 0.29
C ARG A 7 17.77 6.30 -0.72
N CYS A 8 17.82 7.10 -1.78
CA CYS A 8 16.84 7.06 -2.87
C CYS A 8 16.77 5.66 -3.50
N HIS A 9 17.93 5.05 -3.74
CA HIS A 9 17.99 3.66 -4.23
C HIS A 9 17.37 2.65 -3.26
N ARG A 10 17.52 2.85 -1.94
CA ARG A 10 16.89 1.99 -0.93
C ARG A 10 15.37 2.14 -0.91
N ASP A 11 14.86 3.36 -0.99
CA ASP A 11 13.42 3.62 -1.02
C ASP A 11 12.78 2.97 -2.25
N GLN A 12 13.41 3.14 -3.42
CA GLN A 12 12.99 2.49 -4.67
C GLN A 12 12.99 0.97 -4.55
N ALA A 13 14.03 0.39 -3.92
CA ALA A 13 14.11 -1.06 -3.73
C ALA A 13 12.99 -1.57 -2.82
N VAL A 14 12.72 -0.90 -1.70
CA VAL A 14 11.64 -1.29 -0.77
C VAL A 14 10.26 -1.10 -1.41
N ALA A 15 10.05 0.02 -2.12
CA ALA A 15 8.82 0.26 -2.88
C ALA A 15 8.58 -0.82 -3.95
N ALA A 16 9.62 -1.22 -4.67
CA ALA A 16 9.56 -2.29 -5.66
C ALA A 16 9.23 -3.66 -5.03
N GLU A 17 9.77 -3.95 -3.85
CA GLU A 17 9.51 -5.20 -3.13
C GLU A 17 8.07 -5.27 -2.61
N LEU A 18 7.58 -4.20 -1.97
CA LEU A 18 6.18 -4.10 -1.55
C LEU A 18 5.23 -4.22 -2.74
N ALA A 19 5.52 -3.53 -3.84
CA ALA A 19 4.70 -3.60 -5.05
C ALA A 19 4.76 -4.99 -5.70
N GLY A 20 5.93 -5.62 -5.75
CA GLY A 20 6.13 -6.96 -6.29
C GLY A 20 5.37 -8.03 -5.49
N THR A 21 5.44 -7.95 -4.16
CA THR A 21 4.75 -8.91 -3.28
C THR A 21 3.23 -8.78 -3.37
N LEU A 22 2.68 -7.57 -3.41
CA LEU A 22 1.24 -7.34 -3.56
C LEU A 22 0.74 -7.69 -4.98
N ALA A 23 1.49 -7.33 -6.02
CA ALA A 23 1.16 -7.72 -7.39
C ALA A 23 1.22 -9.24 -7.63
N ALA A 24 1.98 -9.99 -6.83
CA ALA A 24 1.98 -11.46 -6.91
C ALA A 24 0.75 -12.10 -6.22
N ARG A 25 -0.12 -11.32 -5.56
CA ARG A 25 -1.22 -11.81 -4.72
C ARG A 25 -2.55 -11.15 -5.07
N PRO A 26 -3.10 -11.38 -6.28
CA PRO A 26 -4.35 -10.74 -6.73
C PRO A 26 -5.53 -10.99 -5.79
N LEU A 27 -5.76 -12.24 -5.39
CA LEU A 27 -6.86 -12.59 -4.47
C LEU A 27 -6.77 -11.84 -3.13
N PHE A 28 -5.55 -11.69 -2.59
CA PHE A 28 -5.37 -10.92 -1.36
C PHE A 28 -5.73 -9.44 -1.57
N CYS A 29 -5.35 -8.85 -2.70
CA CYS A 29 -5.66 -7.47 -3.02
C CYS A 29 -7.16 -7.26 -3.24
N ASP A 30 -7.86 -8.21 -3.86
CA ASP A 30 -9.32 -8.16 -3.96
C ASP A 30 -9.98 -8.21 -2.57
N LEU A 31 -9.51 -9.10 -1.69
CA LEU A 31 -10.00 -9.18 -0.32
C LEU A 31 -9.73 -7.90 0.48
N LEU A 32 -8.60 -7.22 0.27
CA LEU A 32 -8.30 -5.94 0.89
C LEU A 32 -9.34 -4.87 0.54
N THR A 33 -9.81 -4.82 -0.71
CA THR A 33 -10.87 -3.88 -1.13
C THR A 33 -12.22 -4.23 -0.54
N HIS A 34 -12.56 -5.53 -0.46
CA HIS A 34 -13.86 -5.97 0.03
C HIS A 34 -13.97 -6.01 1.56
N ALA A 35 -12.84 -6.15 2.28
CA ALA A 35 -12.85 -6.31 3.73
C ALA A 35 -13.59 -5.16 4.45
N PRO A 36 -13.34 -3.85 4.17
CA PRO A 36 -14.08 -2.77 4.83
C PRO A 36 -15.60 -2.89 4.69
N LEU A 37 -16.08 -3.17 3.47
CA LEU A 37 -17.52 -3.29 3.18
C LEU A 37 -18.16 -4.50 3.88
N ASN A 38 -17.44 -5.62 3.93
CA ASN A 38 -17.92 -6.82 4.60
C ASN A 38 -17.96 -6.66 6.13
N LEU A 39 -16.96 -6.01 6.71
CA LEU A 39 -16.91 -5.78 8.14
C LEU A 39 -18.01 -4.83 8.63
N GLU A 40 -18.42 -3.87 7.79
CA GLU A 40 -19.46 -2.89 8.12
C GLU A 40 -20.87 -3.53 8.18
N ARG A 41 -21.16 -4.52 7.33
CA ARG A 41 -22.55 -4.95 7.06
C ARG A 41 -22.83 -6.43 7.26
N ASN A 42 -21.81 -7.29 7.20
CA ASN A 42 -22.03 -8.73 6.99
C ASN A 42 -21.52 -9.62 8.12
N VAL A 43 -20.96 -9.05 9.19
CA VAL A 43 -20.39 -9.82 10.31
C VAL A 43 -20.77 -9.20 11.65
N SER A 44 -20.64 -9.98 12.73
CA SER A 44 -20.80 -9.45 14.09
C SER A 44 -19.66 -8.51 14.47
N LEU A 45 -19.93 -7.57 15.39
CA LEU A 45 -18.89 -6.67 15.93
C LEU A 45 -17.73 -7.43 16.59
N ASP A 46 -18.01 -8.56 17.26
CA ASP A 46 -16.95 -9.42 17.80
C ASP A 46 -16.02 -9.97 16.71
N THR A 47 -16.59 -10.43 15.59
CA THR A 47 -15.81 -10.90 14.45
C THR A 47 -15.00 -9.78 13.83
N ALA A 48 -15.60 -8.60 13.67
CA ALA A 48 -14.90 -7.42 13.17
C ALA A 48 -13.75 -6.99 14.10
N TYR A 49 -13.97 -7.01 15.41
CA TYR A 49 -12.95 -6.71 16.41
C TYR A 49 -11.76 -7.67 16.32
N ARG A 50 -12.01 -8.99 16.32
CA ARG A 50 -10.95 -10.00 16.18
C ARG A 50 -10.19 -9.88 14.86
N PHE A 51 -10.90 -9.63 13.76
CA PHE A 51 -10.27 -9.37 12.46
C PHE A 51 -9.33 -8.15 12.53
N LYS A 52 -9.80 -7.03 13.09
CA LYS A 52 -9.01 -5.80 13.19
C LYS A 52 -7.77 -5.99 14.06
N LEU A 53 -7.85 -6.72 15.17
CA LEU A 53 -6.68 -7.02 16.01
C LEU A 53 -5.58 -7.73 15.23
N VAL A 54 -5.91 -8.77 14.47
CA VAL A 54 -4.94 -9.51 13.66
C VAL A 54 -4.38 -8.61 12.56
N ALA A 55 -5.24 -7.94 11.78
CA ALA A 55 -4.81 -7.08 10.68
C ALA A 55 -3.89 -5.94 11.16
N MET A 56 -4.18 -5.35 12.33
CA MET A 56 -3.34 -4.32 12.93
C MET A 56 -2.02 -4.87 13.46
N ALA A 57 -2.00 -6.08 14.04
CA ALA A 57 -0.77 -6.71 14.49
C ALA A 57 0.20 -6.96 13.33
N GLU A 58 -0.28 -7.56 12.24
CA GLU A 58 0.52 -7.79 11.03
C GLU A 58 1.02 -6.50 10.40
N SER A 59 0.15 -5.49 10.30
CA SER A 59 0.53 -4.17 9.77
C SER A 59 1.63 -3.51 10.60
N ARG A 60 1.59 -3.67 11.93
CA ARG A 60 2.61 -3.12 12.84
C ARG A 60 3.95 -3.84 12.71
N LEU A 61 3.97 -5.15 12.46
CA LEU A 61 5.21 -5.89 12.21
C LEU A 61 5.91 -5.36 10.95
N ILE A 62 5.17 -5.25 9.85
CA ILE A 62 5.70 -4.71 8.60
C ILE A 62 6.16 -3.25 8.78
N ALA A 63 5.37 -2.43 9.47
CA ALA A 63 5.72 -1.04 9.73
C ALA A 63 6.99 -0.91 10.60
N ALA A 64 7.21 -1.80 11.57
CA ALA A 64 8.42 -1.80 12.38
C ALA A 64 9.67 -2.08 11.53
N ASP A 65 9.60 -3.06 10.63
CA ASP A 65 10.68 -3.36 9.69
C ASP A 65 10.97 -2.18 8.76
N LEU A 66 9.93 -1.54 8.21
CA LEU A 66 10.07 -0.36 7.36
C LEU A 66 10.69 0.81 8.11
N ALA A 67 10.25 1.08 9.35
CA ALA A 67 10.80 2.14 10.19
C ALA A 67 12.30 1.93 10.43
N SER A 68 12.71 0.70 10.76
CA SER A 68 14.11 0.33 10.96
C SER A 68 14.95 0.46 9.68
N LEU A 69 14.46 -0.06 8.55
CA LEU A 69 15.20 -0.10 7.29
C LEU A 69 15.37 1.28 6.64
N LEU A 70 14.35 2.13 6.75
CA LEU A 70 14.26 3.40 6.04
C LEU A 70 14.48 4.62 6.93
N GLY A 71 14.47 4.44 8.25
CA GLY A 71 14.57 5.52 9.24
C GLY A 71 13.31 6.38 9.30
N LEU A 72 12.13 5.75 9.18
CA LEU A 72 10.83 6.42 9.25
C LEU A 72 10.34 6.54 10.69
N THR A 73 9.46 7.50 10.96
CA THR A 73 8.67 7.47 12.19
C THR A 73 7.67 6.31 12.16
N LYS A 74 7.16 5.91 13.32
CA LYS A 74 6.13 4.87 13.42
C LYS A 74 4.89 5.20 12.59
N PHE A 75 4.44 6.46 12.62
CA PHE A 75 3.29 6.93 11.84
C PHE A 75 3.56 6.85 10.34
N GLN A 76 4.71 7.36 9.88
CA GLN A 76 5.11 7.28 8.48
C GLN A 76 5.15 5.83 7.97
N ALA A 77 5.69 4.91 8.78
CA ALA A 77 5.76 3.51 8.39
C ALA A 77 4.37 2.85 8.31
N ILE A 78 3.45 3.18 9.23
CA ILE A 78 2.05 2.74 9.16
C ILE A 78 1.37 3.30 7.90
N ASP A 79 1.58 4.58 7.58
CA ASP A 79 1.02 5.22 6.40
C ASP A 79 1.51 4.55 5.10
N VAL A 80 2.78 4.13 5.04
CA VAL A 80 3.30 3.37 3.90
C VAL A 80 2.56 2.03 3.76
N VAL A 81 2.35 1.28 4.85
CA VAL A 81 1.63 -0.01 4.80
C VAL A 81 0.17 0.19 4.40
N ALA A 82 -0.51 1.18 4.99
CA ALA A 82 -1.89 1.50 4.67
C ALA A 82 -2.05 1.94 3.20
N THR A 83 -1.12 2.77 2.71
CA THR A 83 -1.10 3.22 1.31
C THR A 83 -0.84 2.04 0.37
N ALA A 84 0.16 1.20 0.66
CA ALA A 84 0.49 0.06 -0.19
C ALA A 84 -0.69 -0.91 -0.32
N THR A 85 -1.31 -1.28 0.79
CA THR A 85 -2.43 -2.25 0.81
C THR A 85 -3.70 -1.67 0.19
N GLY A 86 -4.08 -0.44 0.55
CA GLY A 86 -5.26 0.23 -0.01
C GLY A 86 -5.13 0.49 -1.52
N MET A 87 -3.97 0.98 -1.95
CA MET A 87 -3.72 1.24 -3.37
C MET A 87 -3.61 -0.05 -4.17
N ALA A 88 -2.98 -1.10 -3.64
CA ALA A 88 -2.94 -2.41 -4.32
C ALA A 88 -4.34 -2.97 -4.56
N GLY A 89 -5.22 -2.90 -3.57
CA GLY A 89 -6.62 -3.31 -3.73
C GLY A 89 -7.34 -2.54 -4.83
N ALA A 90 -7.22 -1.20 -4.82
CA ALA A 90 -7.83 -0.36 -5.84
C ALA A 90 -7.26 -0.61 -7.26
N LEU A 91 -5.94 -0.78 -7.37
CA LEU A 91 -5.27 -1.05 -8.65
C LEU A 91 -5.67 -2.41 -9.22
N TRP A 92 -5.82 -3.44 -8.40
CA TRP A 92 -6.27 -4.75 -8.87
C TRP A 92 -7.71 -4.73 -9.39
N GLN A 93 -8.59 -4.00 -8.70
CA GLN A 93 -9.98 -3.83 -9.15
C GLN A 93 -10.08 -3.06 -10.47
N THR A 94 -9.22 -2.06 -10.67
CA THR A 94 -9.20 -1.23 -11.89
C THR A 94 -8.44 -1.87 -13.05
N ALA A 95 -7.45 -2.74 -12.79
CA ALA A 95 -6.68 -3.42 -13.83
C ALA A 95 -7.51 -4.37 -14.69
N ALA A 96 -8.69 -4.79 -14.20
CA ALA A 96 -9.67 -5.57 -14.94
C ALA A 96 -9.08 -6.84 -15.60
N GLN A 97 -8.01 -7.39 -15.02
CA GLN A 97 -7.26 -8.51 -15.60
C GLN A 97 -8.16 -9.75 -15.69
N GLY A 98 -8.15 -10.41 -16.84
CA GLY A 98 -8.98 -11.60 -17.08
C GLY A 98 -10.46 -11.31 -17.32
N THR A 99 -10.87 -10.04 -17.42
CA THR A 99 -12.26 -9.65 -17.75
C THR A 99 -12.38 -9.20 -19.22
N GLN A 100 -13.61 -9.11 -19.74
CA GLN A 100 -13.88 -8.58 -21.08
C GLN A 100 -13.44 -7.11 -21.27
N LEU A 101 -13.26 -6.34 -20.18
CA LEU A 101 -12.73 -4.97 -20.24
C LEU A 101 -11.27 -4.95 -20.70
N SER A 102 -10.47 -5.97 -20.38
CA SER A 102 -9.08 -6.04 -20.84
C SER A 102 -9.00 -6.09 -22.37
N THR A 103 -9.84 -6.92 -23.00
CA THR A 103 -9.98 -7.01 -24.45
C THR A 103 -10.51 -5.70 -25.05
N LEU A 104 -11.43 -5.02 -24.37
CA LEU A 104 -11.92 -3.70 -24.79
C LEU A 104 -10.78 -2.68 -24.83
N TYR A 105 -9.96 -2.59 -23.78
CA TYR A 105 -8.85 -1.64 -23.69
C TYR A 105 -7.76 -1.90 -24.73
N GLU A 106 -7.54 -3.17 -25.10
CA GLU A 106 -6.60 -3.54 -26.16
C GLU A 106 -7.11 -3.21 -27.56
N LYS A 107 -8.43 -3.26 -27.76
CA LYS A 107 -9.08 -2.99 -29.05
C LYS A 107 -9.19 -1.50 -29.37
N TYR A 108 -9.34 -0.64 -28.36
CA TYR A 108 -9.60 0.80 -28.51
C TYR A 108 -8.45 1.65 -27.93
N PRO A 109 -7.51 2.16 -28.76
CA PRO A 109 -6.32 2.88 -28.30
C PRO A 109 -6.60 4.13 -27.45
N GLU A 110 -7.73 4.79 -27.64
CA GLU A 110 -8.19 5.91 -26.82
C GLU A 110 -8.42 5.51 -25.35
N LEU A 111 -8.60 4.22 -25.07
CA LEU A 111 -8.74 3.65 -23.72
C LEU A 111 -7.41 3.17 -23.14
N ALA A 112 -6.27 3.41 -23.78
CA ALA A 112 -4.96 2.93 -23.31
C ALA A 112 -4.65 3.37 -21.86
N TYR A 113 -5.12 4.56 -21.44
CA TYR A 113 -4.97 5.05 -20.07
C TYR A 113 -5.75 4.23 -19.02
N ALA A 114 -6.77 3.46 -19.43
CA ALA A 114 -7.52 2.57 -18.55
C ALA A 114 -6.77 1.26 -18.28
N LYS A 115 -5.71 0.93 -19.04
CA LYS A 115 -4.87 -0.24 -18.79
C LYS A 115 -3.95 0.03 -17.60
N VAL A 116 -4.27 -0.56 -16.45
CA VAL A 116 -3.48 -0.43 -15.23
C VAL A 116 -2.52 -1.61 -15.09
N GLU A 117 -1.22 -1.32 -15.14
CA GLU A 117 -0.19 -2.26 -14.71
C GLU A 117 0.08 -2.08 -13.21
N VAL A 118 -0.45 -3.00 -12.40
CA VAL A 118 -0.48 -2.87 -10.93
C VAL A 118 0.92 -2.68 -10.33
N LYS A 119 1.86 -3.57 -10.66
CA LYS A 119 3.23 -3.55 -10.08
C LYS A 119 3.98 -2.23 -10.36
N PRO A 120 4.20 -1.81 -11.61
CA PRO A 120 4.96 -0.58 -11.88
C PRO A 120 4.25 0.66 -11.35
N ARG A 121 2.91 0.72 -11.41
CA ARG A 121 2.14 1.84 -10.88
C ARG A 121 2.30 1.96 -9.36
N LEU A 122 2.13 0.86 -8.64
CA LEU A 122 2.25 0.83 -7.18
C LEU A 122 3.67 1.15 -6.72
N ALA A 123 4.70 0.62 -7.39
CA ALA A 123 6.10 0.92 -7.08
C ALA A 123 6.42 2.42 -7.23
N GLY A 124 5.89 3.07 -8.27
CA GLY A 124 6.03 4.51 -8.48
C GLY A 124 5.39 5.32 -7.35
N ILE A 125 4.13 5.03 -7.02
CA ILE A 125 3.39 5.69 -5.93
C ILE A 125 4.14 5.59 -4.60
N LEU A 126 4.61 4.38 -4.25
CA LEU A 126 5.33 4.17 -2.99
C LEU A 126 6.71 4.83 -2.99
N THR A 127 7.40 4.89 -4.12
CA THR A 127 8.67 5.62 -4.25
C THR A 127 8.48 7.11 -4.00
N ASP A 128 7.44 7.70 -4.60
CA ASP A 128 7.12 9.12 -4.45
C ASP A 128 6.70 9.45 -3.01
N LEU A 129 5.91 8.59 -2.38
CA LEU A 129 5.52 8.71 -0.98
C LEU A 129 6.74 8.75 -0.05
N LEU A 130 7.63 7.75 -0.17
CA LEU A 130 8.84 7.64 0.64
C LEU A 130 9.78 8.83 0.41
N THR A 131 9.91 9.29 -0.84
CA THR A 131 10.71 10.46 -1.19
C THR A 131 10.13 11.74 -0.58
N GLY A 132 8.80 11.88 -0.59
CA GLY A 132 8.08 13.00 0.00
C GLY A 132 8.26 13.09 1.52
N MET A 133 8.10 11.97 2.23
CA MET A 133 8.26 11.89 3.70
C MET A 133 9.64 12.36 4.19
N ARG A 134 10.68 12.21 3.36
CA ARG A 134 12.03 12.69 3.67
C ARG A 134 12.17 14.20 3.56
N ARG A 135 11.41 14.84 2.66
CA ARG A 135 11.45 16.29 2.46
C ARG A 135 10.77 17.05 3.59
N THR A 136 9.77 16.43 4.22
CA THR A 136 9.00 17.05 5.30
C THR A 136 9.70 16.93 6.67
N GLY A 137 10.72 16.09 6.82
CA GLY A 137 11.37 15.81 8.11
C GLY A 137 10.38 15.27 9.16
N PRO A 138 10.83 14.83 10.35
CA PRO A 138 9.92 14.65 11.45
C PRO A 138 9.43 16.05 11.86
N SER A 139 8.20 16.39 11.50
CA SER A 139 7.47 17.46 12.17
C SER A 139 7.41 17.06 13.64
N GLY A 140 8.19 17.77 14.47
CA GLY A 140 8.01 17.73 15.91
C GLY A 140 6.56 18.10 16.24
N ASP A 141 6.04 17.44 17.28
CA ASP A 141 4.72 17.60 17.90
C ASP A 141 3.62 16.70 17.27
N ALA A 142 2.88 15.88 18.03
CA ALA A 142 2.56 15.97 19.45
C ALA A 142 2.60 14.60 20.17
N ASP A 143 3.19 14.66 21.35
CA ASP A 143 2.80 13.87 22.52
C ASP A 143 1.27 13.93 22.70
N GLY A 144 0.66 12.79 22.98
CA GLY A 144 -0.79 12.64 22.99
C GLY A 144 -1.17 11.19 23.26
N ASP A 145 -0.97 10.79 24.52
CA ASP A 145 -1.55 9.60 25.13
C ASP A 145 -3.03 9.40 24.73
N GLY A 146 -3.36 8.13 24.45
CA GLY A 146 -4.66 7.49 24.73
C GLY A 146 -5.94 8.11 24.16
N VAL A 147 -6.57 7.39 23.22
CA VAL A 147 -7.83 6.62 23.43
C VAL A 147 -7.90 5.52 22.37
#